data_AF-A0A7S2SBW1-F1
#
_entry.id   AF-A0A7S2SBW1-F1
#
_cell.length_a   1.000
_cell.length_b   1.000
_cell.length_c   1.000
_cell.angle_alpha   90.00
_cell.angle_beta   90.00
_cell.angle_gamma   90.00
#
_symmetry.space_group_name_H-M   'P 1'
#
loop_
_entity.id
_entity.type
_entity.pdbx_description
1 polymer ?
#
loop_
_entity_poly.entity_id
_entity_poly.type
_entity_poly.pdbx_seq_one_letter_code
_entity_poly.pdbx_strand_id
1 'polypeptide(L)'
;DEEFQPLVNKESVVQRRVFFNEASASCQEQASSCCKKTLILQRNIVRNTITVMAFLARVLFWVSLIAMSVGVFWYSRELSRHGTDAHLIAWFSAGAFVILGFPISIYGIILHLSNYYQPNVQCYVVRILWMVPLYSIGSWLCLRYHKYAIYIETVRDFYES
;
A
#
# COMPACT_ATOMS: atom_id res chain seq x y z
N ASP A 1 17.10 -14.32 68.92
CA ASP A 1 16.53 -13.16 68.20
C ASP A 1 16.32 -13.45 66.72
N GLU A 2 15.48 -14.42 66.33
CA GLU A 2 15.38 -14.80 64.90
C GLU A 2 13.99 -15.23 64.39
N GLU A 3 12.90 -15.02 65.14
CA GLU A 3 11.58 -15.56 64.72
C GLU A 3 10.46 -14.51 64.53
N PHE A 4 10.71 -13.22 64.81
CA PHE A 4 9.68 -12.16 64.71
C PHE A 4 9.71 -11.34 63.39
N GLN A 5 10.65 -11.60 62.48
CA GLN A 5 10.78 -10.91 61.19
C GLN A 5 9.94 -11.43 59.99
N PRO A 6 9.28 -12.61 59.98
CA PRO A 6 8.67 -13.11 58.75
C PRO A 6 7.23 -12.61 58.46
N LEU A 7 6.53 -12.00 59.43
CA LEU A 7 5.11 -11.64 59.27
C LEU A 7 4.88 -10.24 58.66
N VAL A 8 5.69 -9.23 59.02
CA VAL A 8 5.62 -7.88 58.42
C VAL A 8 5.88 -7.93 56.91
N ASN A 9 6.78 -8.81 56.47
CA ASN A 9 7.09 -8.98 55.05
C ASN A 9 5.91 -9.59 54.28
N LYS A 10 5.19 -10.57 54.86
CA LYS A 10 4.06 -11.24 54.19
C LYS A 10 2.87 -10.32 53.96
N GLU A 11 2.47 -9.50 54.93
CA GLU A 11 1.39 -8.52 54.74
C GLU A 11 1.78 -7.44 53.71
N SER A 12 3.04 -6.97 53.73
CA SER A 12 3.53 -6.00 52.74
C SER A 12 3.58 -6.56 51.31
N VAL A 13 3.84 -7.86 51.15
CA VAL A 13 3.86 -8.57 49.85
C VAL A 13 2.44 -8.83 49.34
N VAL A 14 1.48 -9.11 50.22
CA VAL A 14 0.07 -9.26 49.84
C VAL A 14 -0.52 -7.90 49.44
N GLN A 15 -0.31 -6.85 50.23
CA GLN A 15 -0.76 -5.49 49.92
C GLN A 15 -0.20 -4.99 48.59
N ARG A 16 1.09 -5.25 48.32
CA ARG A 16 1.76 -4.89 47.06
C ARG A 16 1.22 -5.68 45.87
N ARG A 17 0.81 -6.94 46.05
CA ARG A 17 0.16 -7.74 44.99
C ARG A 17 -1.25 -7.26 44.69
N VAL A 18 -2.02 -6.89 45.71
CA VAL A 18 -3.38 -6.32 45.54
C VAL A 18 -3.28 -5.00 44.76
N PHE A 19 -2.37 -4.11 45.15
CA PHE A 19 -2.13 -2.85 44.45
C PHE A 19 -1.62 -3.05 43.01
N PHE A 20 -0.74 -4.05 42.78
CA PHE A 20 -0.25 -4.38 41.44
C PHE A 20 -1.35 -4.99 40.54
N ASN A 21 -2.30 -5.72 41.12
CA ASN A 21 -3.46 -6.28 40.40
C ASN A 21 -4.50 -5.21 40.05
N GLU A 22 -4.76 -4.24 40.93
CA GLU A 22 -5.61 -3.08 40.60
C GLU A 22 -4.95 -2.14 39.58
N ALA A 23 -3.64 -1.94 39.67
CA ALA A 23 -2.87 -1.18 38.68
C ALA A 23 -2.79 -1.88 37.32
N SER A 24 -2.66 -3.21 37.28
CA SER A 24 -2.68 -3.96 36.02
C SER A 24 -4.06 -4.00 35.39
N ALA A 25 -5.13 -4.15 36.18
CA ALA A 25 -6.52 -4.11 35.71
C ALA A 25 -6.89 -2.74 35.08
N SER A 26 -6.54 -1.63 35.75
CA SER A 26 -6.76 -0.28 35.21
C SER A 26 -5.95 0.00 33.94
N CYS A 27 -4.69 -0.47 33.88
CA CYS A 27 -3.84 -0.36 32.70
C CYS A 27 -4.35 -1.22 31.52
N GLN A 28 -4.94 -2.39 31.81
CA GLN A 28 -5.55 -3.29 30.82
C GLN A 28 -6.86 -2.70 30.25
N GLU A 29 -7.65 -2.03 31.09
CA GLU A 29 -8.87 -1.32 30.68
C GLU A 29 -8.53 -0.10 29.79
N GLN A 30 -7.52 0.68 30.15
CA GLN A 30 -7.01 1.81 29.35
C GLN A 30 -6.39 1.36 28.03
N ALA A 31 -5.63 0.25 28.02
CA ALA A 31 -5.08 -0.34 26.80
C ALA A 31 -6.18 -0.85 25.86
N SER A 32 -7.26 -1.45 26.38
CA SER A 32 -8.41 -1.90 25.57
C SER A 32 -9.15 -0.72 24.92
N SER A 33 -9.31 0.40 25.63
CA SER A 33 -9.95 1.62 25.13
C SER A 33 -9.09 2.33 24.09
N CYS A 34 -7.77 2.41 24.31
CA CYS A 34 -6.80 2.92 23.34
C CYS A 34 -6.76 2.05 22.09
N CYS A 35 -6.67 0.72 22.23
CA CYS A 35 -6.68 -0.23 21.12
C CYS A 35 -7.99 -0.17 20.31
N LYS A 36 -9.15 -0.06 20.98
CA LYS A 36 -10.45 0.08 20.31
C LYS A 36 -10.56 1.39 19.53
N LYS A 37 -10.06 2.50 20.09
CA LYS A 37 -9.96 3.80 19.37
C LYS A 37 -9.03 3.70 18.16
N THR A 38 -7.86 3.08 18.31
CA THR A 38 -6.89 2.88 17.22
C THR A 38 -7.46 1.97 16.12
N LEU A 39 -8.19 0.90 16.46
CA LEU A 39 -8.87 0.03 15.49
C LEU A 39 -10.01 0.73 14.73
N ILE A 40 -10.78 1.60 15.37
CA ILE A 40 -11.84 2.38 14.72
C ILE A 40 -11.23 3.46 13.81
N LEU A 41 -10.16 4.12 14.26
CA LEU A 41 -9.44 5.12 13.48
C LEU A 41 -8.76 4.48 12.25
N GLN A 42 -8.07 3.35 12.41
CA GLN A 42 -7.48 2.58 11.31
C GLN A 42 -8.55 2.10 10.32
N ARG A 43 -9.71 1.64 10.80
CA ARG A 43 -10.83 1.21 9.94
C ARG A 43 -11.45 2.36 9.15
N ASN A 44 -11.61 3.53 9.76
CA ASN A 44 -12.11 4.72 9.06
C ASN A 44 -11.10 5.27 8.05
N ILE A 45 -9.80 5.24 8.39
CA ILE A 45 -8.73 5.61 7.45
C ILE A 45 -8.68 4.64 6.28
N VAL A 46 -8.69 3.32 6.52
CA VAL A 46 -8.69 2.31 5.44
C VAL A 46 -9.96 2.40 4.60
N ARG A 47 -11.14 2.58 5.21
CA ARG A 47 -12.40 2.75 4.48
C ARG A 47 -12.39 4.03 3.64
N ASN A 48 -11.97 5.15 4.22
CA ASN A 48 -11.87 6.42 3.49
C ASN A 48 -10.82 6.34 2.37
N THR A 49 -9.68 5.69 2.61
CA THR A 49 -8.67 5.40 1.60
C THR A 49 -9.24 4.50 0.50
N ILE A 50 -9.95 3.42 0.81
CA ILE A 50 -10.57 2.55 -0.22
C ILE A 50 -11.59 3.33 -1.05
N THR A 51 -12.45 4.14 -0.43
CA THR A 51 -13.43 4.96 -1.14
C THR A 51 -12.76 6.02 -2.02
N VAL A 52 -11.73 6.70 -1.51
CA VAL A 52 -10.95 7.70 -2.26
C VAL A 52 -10.15 7.07 -3.39
N MET A 53 -9.50 5.93 -3.16
CA MET A 53 -8.74 5.19 -4.18
C MET A 53 -9.66 4.61 -5.25
N ALA A 54 -10.85 4.12 -4.89
CA ALA A 54 -11.84 3.66 -5.86
C ALA A 54 -12.41 4.82 -6.70
N PHE A 55 -12.65 5.97 -6.08
CA PHE A 55 -13.03 7.19 -6.81
C PHE A 55 -11.91 7.62 -7.75
N LEU A 56 -10.67 7.71 -7.27
CA LEU A 56 -9.48 8.02 -8.06
C LEU A 56 -9.29 7.03 -9.20
N ALA A 57 -9.42 5.72 -8.97
CA ALA A 57 -9.28 4.70 -10.01
C ALA A 57 -10.34 4.88 -11.11
N ARG A 58 -11.59 5.17 -10.74
CA ARG A 58 -12.65 5.46 -11.72
C ARG A 58 -12.32 6.73 -12.50
N VAL A 59 -11.92 7.80 -11.82
CA VAL A 59 -11.55 9.07 -12.46
C VAL A 59 -10.37 8.87 -13.41
N LEU A 60 -9.31 8.17 -12.99
CA LEU A 60 -8.14 7.86 -13.81
C LEU A 60 -8.51 6.98 -15.02
N PHE A 61 -9.38 6.00 -14.84
CA PHE A 61 -9.89 5.16 -15.93
C PHE A 61 -10.66 6.00 -16.97
N TRP A 62 -11.59 6.84 -16.51
CA TRP A 62 -12.34 7.73 -17.38
C TRP A 62 -11.44 8.76 -18.07
N VAL A 63 -10.49 9.36 -17.34
CA VAL A 63 -9.50 10.30 -17.90
C VAL A 63 -8.62 9.61 -18.94
N SER A 64 -8.14 8.39 -18.68
CA SER A 64 -7.36 7.61 -19.64
C SER A 64 -8.16 7.27 -20.90
N LEU A 65 -9.44 6.89 -20.77
CA LEU A 65 -10.31 6.62 -21.92
C LEU A 65 -10.63 7.88 -22.73
N ILE A 66 -10.86 9.01 -22.06
CA ILE A 66 -11.08 10.29 -22.73
C ILE A 66 -9.79 10.72 -23.44
N ALA A 67 -8.64 10.61 -22.79
CA ALA A 67 -7.34 10.94 -23.39
C ALA A 67 -7.02 10.04 -24.59
N MET A 68 -7.30 8.73 -24.52
CA MET A 68 -7.13 7.83 -25.66
C MET A 68 -8.09 8.14 -26.80
N SER A 69 -9.37 8.42 -26.52
CA SER A 69 -10.35 8.72 -27.56
C SER A 69 -10.08 10.07 -28.24
N VAL A 70 -9.76 11.11 -27.48
CA VAL A 70 -9.30 12.40 -28.01
C VAL A 70 -7.98 12.21 -28.76
N GLY A 71 -7.05 11.42 -28.23
CA GLY A 71 -5.79 11.07 -28.88
C GLY A 71 -6.02 10.42 -30.24
N VAL A 72 -6.79 9.33 -30.31
CA VAL A 72 -7.10 8.63 -31.58
C VAL A 72 -7.78 9.56 -32.58
N PHE A 73 -8.72 10.39 -32.13
CA PHE A 73 -9.39 11.36 -32.99
C PHE A 73 -8.43 12.45 -33.52
N TRP A 74 -7.57 12.96 -32.66
CA TRP A 74 -6.59 13.98 -33.00
C TRP A 74 -5.49 13.40 -33.91
N TYR A 75 -4.98 12.22 -33.59
CA TYR A 75 -4.00 11.47 -34.38
C TYR A 75 -4.55 11.07 -35.75
N SER A 76 -5.81 10.63 -35.86
CA SER A 76 -6.44 10.34 -37.16
C SER A 76 -6.42 11.55 -38.09
N ARG A 77 -6.60 12.74 -37.51
CA ARG A 77 -6.53 14.01 -38.22
C ARG A 77 -5.09 14.40 -38.59
N GLU A 78 -4.15 14.20 -37.67
CA GLU A 78 -2.74 14.54 -37.84
C GLU A 78 -2.06 13.63 -38.87
N LEU A 79 -2.40 12.33 -38.87
CA LEU A 79 -1.84 11.35 -39.81
C LEU A 79 -2.22 11.66 -41.27
N SER A 80 -3.41 12.24 -41.50
CA SER A 80 -3.83 12.70 -42.82
C SER A 80 -3.09 13.95 -43.32
N ARG A 81 -2.40 14.69 -42.43
CA ARG A 81 -1.73 15.93 -42.80
C ARG A 81 -0.21 15.85 -42.81
N HIS A 82 0.42 15.13 -41.88
CA HIS A 82 1.87 15.29 -41.66
C HIS A 82 2.72 14.01 -41.58
N GLY A 83 2.17 12.79 -41.72
CA GLY A 83 2.99 11.57 -41.70
C GLY A 83 3.86 11.45 -40.43
N THR A 84 3.19 11.26 -39.29
CA THR A 84 3.74 11.48 -37.94
C THR A 84 4.74 10.40 -37.46
N ASP A 85 5.61 10.78 -36.53
CA ASP A 85 6.61 9.91 -35.90
C ASP A 85 5.96 8.87 -34.95
N ALA A 86 6.07 7.58 -35.29
CA ALA A 86 5.48 6.47 -34.54
C ALA A 86 5.95 6.37 -33.06
N HIS A 87 7.12 6.93 -32.75
CA HIS A 87 7.69 6.90 -31.40
C HIS A 87 6.85 7.67 -30.37
N LEU A 88 6.27 8.81 -30.77
CA LEU A 88 5.46 9.63 -29.86
C LEU A 88 4.17 8.87 -29.47
N ILE A 89 3.59 8.16 -30.43
CA ILE A 89 2.37 7.36 -30.28
C ILE A 89 2.59 6.22 -29.29
N ALA A 90 3.70 5.50 -29.43
CA ALA A 90 4.09 4.41 -28.53
C ALA A 90 4.30 4.91 -27.09
N TRP A 91 4.87 6.10 -26.92
CA TRP A 91 5.12 6.67 -25.60
C TRP A 91 3.83 7.05 -24.86
N PHE A 92 2.86 7.67 -25.55
CA PHE A 92 1.57 8.02 -24.98
C PHE A 92 0.73 6.79 -24.62
N SER A 93 0.69 5.78 -25.49
CA SER A 93 -0.08 4.56 -25.24
C SER A 93 0.50 3.75 -24.08
N ALA A 94 1.83 3.59 -24.01
CA ALA A 94 2.49 2.94 -22.89
C ALA A 94 2.23 3.66 -21.56
N GLY A 95 2.28 4.99 -21.53
CA GLY A 95 1.96 5.78 -20.33
C GLY A 95 0.52 5.58 -19.84
N ALA A 96 -0.45 5.44 -20.75
CA ALA A 96 -1.84 5.16 -20.39
C ALA A 96 -1.98 3.81 -19.67
N PHE A 97 -1.32 2.75 -20.15
CA PHE A 97 -1.35 1.45 -19.48
C PHE A 97 -0.71 1.47 -18.08
N VAL A 98 0.36 2.25 -17.88
CA VAL A 98 0.96 2.42 -16.54
C VAL A 98 -0.03 3.08 -15.57
N ILE A 99 -0.69 4.16 -16.00
CA ILE A 99 -1.66 4.89 -15.18
C ILE A 99 -2.88 4.02 -14.83
N LEU A 100 -3.24 3.05 -15.67
CA LEU A 100 -4.29 2.08 -15.38
C LEU A 100 -3.85 0.98 -14.42
N GLY A 101 -2.67 0.39 -14.61
CA GLY A 101 -2.17 -0.72 -13.80
C GLY A 101 -1.80 -0.31 -12.37
N PHE A 102 -1.31 0.91 -12.18
CA PHE A 102 -0.87 1.43 -10.89
C PHE A 102 -1.98 1.48 -9.81
N PRO A 103 -3.17 2.10 -10.04
CA PRO A 103 -4.24 2.13 -9.06
C PRO A 103 -4.84 0.74 -8.80
N ILE A 104 -4.82 -0.16 -9.78
CA ILE A 104 -5.29 -1.55 -9.62
C ILE A 104 -4.38 -2.30 -8.63
N SER A 105 -3.07 -2.17 -8.76
CA SER A 105 -2.11 -2.79 -7.84
C SER A 105 -2.28 -2.25 -6.41
N ILE A 106 -2.38 -0.93 -6.25
CA ILE A 106 -2.59 -0.29 -4.94
C ILE A 106 -3.89 -0.77 -4.28
N TYR A 107 -4.98 -0.89 -5.05
CA TYR A 107 -6.24 -1.40 -4.53
C TYR A 107 -6.10 -2.84 -3.99
N GLY A 108 -5.41 -3.72 -4.73
CA GLY A 108 -5.15 -5.09 -4.28
C GLY A 108 -4.33 -5.15 -3.00
N ILE A 109 -3.27 -4.33 -2.91
CA ILE A 109 -2.41 -4.25 -1.71
C ILE A 109 -3.25 -3.84 -0.48
N ILE A 110 -4.06 -2.79 -0.60
CA ILE A 110 -4.87 -2.29 0.52
C ILE A 110 -5.94 -3.29 0.95
N LEU A 111 -6.58 -3.99 -0.01
CA LEU A 111 -7.57 -5.02 0.28
C LEU A 111 -6.96 -6.15 1.10
N HIS A 112 -5.77 -6.62 0.72
CA HIS A 112 -5.05 -7.61 1.50
C HIS A 112 -4.63 -7.06 2.86
N LEU A 113 -4.05 -5.84 2.92
CA LEU A 113 -3.62 -5.22 4.17
C LEU A 113 -4.76 -5.03 5.18
N SER A 114 -6.00 -4.83 4.70
CA SER A 114 -7.17 -4.70 5.56
C SER A 114 -7.58 -6.01 6.26
N ASN A 115 -7.15 -7.17 5.78
CA ASN A 115 -7.48 -8.49 6.34
C ASN A 115 -6.21 -9.25 6.73
N TYR A 116 -5.36 -8.63 7.55
CA TYR A 116 -4.09 -9.19 8.04
C TYR A 116 -4.33 -10.34 9.03
N TYR A 117 -4.46 -11.56 8.53
CA TYR A 117 -4.65 -12.76 9.37
C TYR A 117 -3.34 -13.55 9.59
N GLN A 118 -2.43 -13.55 8.60
CA GLN A 118 -1.14 -14.24 8.68
C GLN A 118 -0.02 -13.42 8.00
N PRO A 119 0.92 -12.83 8.77
CA PRO A 119 1.88 -11.86 8.24
C PRO A 119 2.86 -12.45 7.23
N ASN A 120 3.29 -13.70 7.43
CA ASN A 120 4.30 -14.34 6.57
C ASN A 120 3.77 -14.61 5.15
N VAL A 121 2.57 -15.17 5.03
CA VAL A 121 1.97 -15.52 3.72
C VAL A 121 1.59 -14.26 2.94
N GLN A 122 1.18 -13.21 3.65
CA GLN A 122 0.70 -11.97 3.05
C GLN A 122 1.80 -11.13 2.40
N CYS A 123 3.02 -11.16 2.96
CA CYS A 123 4.17 -10.51 2.33
C CYS A 123 4.45 -11.05 0.91
N TYR A 124 4.21 -12.35 0.65
CA TYR A 124 4.34 -12.93 -0.70
C TYR A 124 3.30 -12.38 -1.67
N VAL A 125 2.05 -12.22 -1.21
CA VAL A 125 0.97 -11.68 -2.06
C VAL A 125 1.25 -10.23 -2.45
N VAL A 126 1.72 -9.41 -1.51
CA VAL A 126 2.16 -8.03 -1.78
C VAL A 126 3.30 -8.02 -2.80
N ARG A 127 4.26 -8.95 -2.68
CA ARG A 127 5.38 -9.07 -3.64
C ARG A 127 4.90 -9.35 -5.08
N ILE A 128 3.91 -10.22 -5.25
CA ILE A 128 3.31 -10.53 -6.57
C ILE A 128 2.55 -9.32 -7.13
N LEU A 129 1.79 -8.61 -6.29
CA LEU A 129 1.04 -7.41 -6.70
C LEU A 129 1.94 -6.25 -7.13
N TRP A 130 3.13 -6.13 -6.53
CA TRP A 130 4.14 -5.12 -6.87
C TRP A 130 4.88 -5.38 -8.18
N MET A 131 4.90 -6.62 -8.68
CA MET A 131 5.49 -6.94 -9.98
C MET A 131 4.79 -6.19 -11.12
N VAL A 132 3.46 -6.16 -11.13
CA VAL A 132 2.67 -5.55 -12.23
C VAL A 132 2.98 -4.06 -12.47
N PRO A 133 2.95 -3.16 -11.47
CA PRO A 133 3.26 -1.75 -11.67
C PRO A 133 4.75 -1.52 -11.96
N LEU A 134 5.66 -2.27 -11.32
CA LEU A 134 7.11 -2.13 -11.56
C LEU A 134 7.47 -2.44 -13.02
N TYR A 135 6.91 -3.52 -13.57
CA TYR A 135 7.13 -3.90 -14.97
C TYR A 135 6.53 -2.89 -15.95
N SER A 136 5.35 -2.38 -15.63
CA SER A 136 4.67 -1.38 -16.46
C SER A 136 5.49 -0.08 -16.53
N ILE A 137 5.97 0.41 -15.38
CA ILE A 137 6.81 1.61 -15.29
C ILE A 137 8.15 1.39 -15.99
N GLY A 138 8.79 0.24 -15.78
CA GLY A 138 10.05 -0.10 -16.42
C GLY A 138 9.95 -0.09 -17.95
N SER A 139 8.92 -0.74 -18.50
CA SER A 139 8.67 -0.76 -19.95
C SER A 139 8.47 0.65 -20.53
N TRP A 140 7.70 1.50 -19.84
CA TRP A 140 7.49 2.89 -20.24
C TRP A 140 8.76 3.74 -20.18
N LEU A 141 9.59 3.56 -19.15
CA LEU A 141 10.87 4.26 -18.99
C LEU A 141 11.91 3.79 -20.02
N CYS A 142 11.98 2.50 -20.34
CA CYS A 142 12.88 1.98 -21.37
C CYS A 142 12.60 2.59 -22.74
N LEU A 143 11.33 2.86 -23.04
CA LEU A 143 10.91 3.52 -24.28
C LEU A 143 11.32 5.00 -24.33
N ARG A 144 11.39 5.69 -23.17
CA ARG A 144 11.77 7.10 -23.11
C ARG A 144 13.28 7.31 -22.97
N TYR A 145 13.93 6.48 -22.19
CA TYR A 145 15.29 6.69 -21.70
C TYR A 145 16.12 5.40 -21.82
N HIS A 146 16.60 5.13 -23.03
CA HIS A 146 17.37 3.93 -23.32
C HIS A 146 18.62 3.78 -22.43
N LYS A 147 19.26 4.88 -22.02
CA LYS A 147 20.42 4.88 -21.12
C LYS A 147 20.10 4.42 -19.69
N TYR A 148 18.87 4.60 -19.24
CA TYR A 148 18.44 4.25 -17.88
C TYR A 148 17.76 2.87 -17.84
N ALA A 149 17.43 2.30 -18.99
CA ALA A 149 16.81 0.98 -19.12
C ALA A 149 17.62 -0.11 -18.38
N ILE A 150 18.94 -0.13 -18.60
CA ILE A 150 19.85 -1.11 -17.98
C ILE A 150 19.80 -1.02 -16.44
N TYR A 151 19.76 0.20 -15.88
CA TYR A 151 19.69 0.38 -14.42
C TYR A 151 18.37 -0.13 -13.85
N ILE A 152 17.24 0.17 -14.50
CA ILE A 152 15.92 -0.29 -14.04
C ILE A 152 15.81 -1.82 -14.13
N GLU A 153 16.36 -2.41 -15.19
CA GLU A 153 16.43 -3.86 -15.38
C GLU A 153 17.27 -4.52 -14.30
N THR A 154 18.44 -3.98 -13.96
CA THR A 154 19.26 -4.53 -12.86
C THR A 154 18.57 -4.47 -11.49
N VAL A 155 17.85 -3.38 -11.17
CA VAL A 155 17.11 -3.25 -9.90
C VAL A 155 15.98 -4.29 -9.81
N ARG A 156 15.34 -4.60 -10.93
CA ARG A 156 14.31 -5.64 -11.01
C ARG A 156 14.90 -7.03 -10.78
N ASP A 157 16.05 -7.33 -11.36
CA ASP A 157 16.70 -8.63 -11.18
C ASP A 157 17.08 -8.86 -9.70
N PHE A 158 17.46 -7.80 -8.97
CA PHE A 158 17.67 -7.86 -7.52
C PHE A 158 16.38 -8.06 -6.70
N TYR A 159 15.21 -7.66 -7.20
CA TYR A 159 13.93 -7.87 -6.51
C TYR A 159 13.42 -9.31 -6.66
N GLU A 160 13.77 -9.97 -7.76
CA GLU A 160 13.40 -11.36 -8.04
C GLU A 160 14.36 -12.39 -7.42
N SER A 161 15.58 -11.96 -7.08
CA SER A 161 16.61 -12.74 -6.36
C SER A 161 16.29 -12.92 -4.87
#